data_AF-A0A7Y8HBP9-F1
#
_entry.id   AF-A0A7Y8HBP9-F1
#
_cell.length_a   1.000
_cell.length_b   1.000
_cell.length_c   1.000
_cell.angle_alpha   90.00
_cell.angle_beta   90.00
_cell.angle_gamma   90.00
#
_symmetry.space_group_name_H-M   'P 1'
#
loop_
_entity.id
_entity.type
_entity.pdbx_description
1 polymer ?
#
loop_
_entity_poly.entity_id
_entity_poly.type
_entity_poly.pdbx_seq_one_letter_code
_entity_poly.pdbx_strand_id
1 'polypeptide(L)' 'MNRPYLSSLDRLTSLVNRAKEKGLIIKFMGPALEFAPPLIIRKDEIDWAIKILDQVITEEEKAMGL' A
#
# COMPACT_ATOMS: atom_id res chain seq x y z
N MET A 1 -19.69 1.52 -16.69
CA MET A 1 -19.20 0.13 -16.52
C MET A 1 -19.06 -0.09 -15.01
N ASN A 2 -19.94 -0.87 -14.38
CA ASN A 2 -19.88 -1.11 -12.93
C ASN A 2 -18.65 -1.95 -12.61
N ARG A 3 -17.70 -1.40 -11.83
CA ARG A 3 -16.56 -2.17 -11.32
C ARG A 3 -17.11 -3.25 -10.36
N PRO A 4 -16.63 -4.51 -10.44
CA PRO A 4 -17.02 -5.54 -9.49
C PRO A 4 -16.61 -5.12 -8.07
N TYR A 5 -17.47 -5.43 -7.09
CA TYR A 5 -17.20 -5.17 -5.68
C TYR A 5 -16.01 -6.04 -5.23
N LEU A 6 -14.87 -5.43 -4.93
CA LEU A 6 -13.70 -6.11 -4.40
C LEU A 6 -13.91 -6.44 -2.92
N SER A 7 -13.53 -7.66 -2.50
CA SER A 7 -13.50 -8.01 -1.08
C SER A 7 -12.44 -7.20 -0.33
N SER A 8 -12.54 -7.11 1.00
CA SER A 8 -11.52 -6.43 1.82
C SER A 8 -10.12 -7.01 1.60
N LEU A 9 -10.02 -8.33 1.37
CA LEU A 9 -8.76 -9.01 1.09
C LEU A 9 -8.20 -8.64 -0.29
N ASP A 10 -9.06 -8.53 -1.31
CA ASP A 10 -8.63 -8.13 -2.65
C ASP A 10 -8.09 -6.69 -2.64
N ARG A 11 -8.70 -5.81 -1.84
CA ARG A 11 -8.24 -4.43 -1.66
C ARG A 11 -6.90 -4.35 -0.95
N LEU A 12 -6.71 -5.08 0.14
CA LEU A 12 -5.41 -5.17 0.82
C LEU A 12 -4.33 -5.74 -0.12
N THR A 13 -4.67 -6.75 -0.92
CA THR A 13 -3.78 -7.30 -1.94
C THR A 13 -3.45 -6.27 -3.01
N SER A 14 -4.44 -5.48 -3.45
CA SER A 14 -4.25 -4.39 -4.42
C SER A 14 -3.29 -3.30 -3.89
N LEU A 15 -3.41 -2.92 -2.62
CA LEU A 15 -2.51 -1.97 -1.97
C LEU A 15 -1.06 -2.49 -1.96
N VAL A 16 -0.85 -3.74 -1.55
CA VAL A 16 0.48 -4.37 -1.54
C VAL A 16 1.07 -4.44 -2.96
N ASN A 17 0.27 -4.83 -3.96
CA ASN A 17 0.73 -4.91 -5.34
C ASN A 17 1.13 -3.54 -5.90
N ARG A 18 0.34 -2.49 -5.66
CA ARG A 18 0.66 -1.13 -6.11
C ARG A 18 1.89 -0.55 -5.39
N ALA A 19 2.06 -0.84 -4.10
CA ALA A 19 3.28 -0.46 -3.40
C ALA A 19 4.51 -1.13 -4.03
N LYS A 20 4.40 -2.43 -4.32
CA LYS A 20 5.46 -3.22 -4.99
C LYS A 20 5.81 -2.69 -6.38
N GLU A 21 4.82 -2.33 -7.19
CA GLU A 21 5.03 -1.72 -8.52
C GLU A 21 5.79 -0.38 -8.43
N LYS A 22 5.65 0.34 -7.32
CA LYS A 22 6.38 1.58 -7.04
C LYS A 22 7.71 1.35 -6.30
N GLY A 23 8.14 0.10 -6.14
CA GLY A 23 9.41 -0.30 -5.55
C GLY A 23 9.40 -0.50 -4.04
N LEU A 24 8.25 -0.34 -3.35
CA LEU A 24 8.12 -0.55 -1.91
C LEU A 24 7.58 -1.94 -1.60
N ILE A 25 8.38 -2.77 -0.93
CA ILE A 25 7.94 -4.09 -0.45
C ILE A 25 7.32 -3.95 0.94
N ILE A 26 6.05 -4.30 1.03
CA ILE A 26 5.27 -4.40 2.27
C ILE A 26 4.45 -5.69 2.23
N LYS A 27 3.91 -6.10 3.37
CA LYS A 27 2.92 -7.17 3.46
C LYS A 27 1.72 -6.68 4.28
N PHE A 28 0.68 -7.50 4.38
CA PHE A 28 -0.36 -7.31 5.39
C PHE A 28 -0.38 -8.48 6.37
N MET A 29 -0.79 -8.21 7.60
CA MET A 29 -1.09 -9.23 8.61
C MET A 29 -2.47 -8.92 9.18
N GLY A 30 -3.46 -9.75 8.81
CA GLY A 30 -4.86 -9.44 9.06
C GLY A 30 -5.24 -8.10 8.40
N PRO A 31 -5.80 -7.13 9.14
CA PRO A 31 -6.19 -5.83 8.58
C PRO A 31 -5.04 -4.79 8.54
N ALA A 32 -3.85 -5.11 9.06
CA ALA A 32 -2.75 -4.14 9.16
C ALA A 32 -1.76 -4.28 7.99
N LEU A 33 -1.27 -3.15 7.46
CA LEU A 33 -0.10 -3.11 6.59
C LEU A 33 1.18 -3.12 7.45
N GLU A 34 2.16 -3.91 7.05
CA GLU A 34 3.45 -4.02 7.73
C GLU A 34 4.58 -3.59 6.79
N PHE A 35 5.34 -2.60 7.25
CA PHE A 35 6.61 -2.18 6.68
C PHE A 35 7.72 -2.53 7.66
N ALA A 36 8.51 -3.55 7.32
CA ALA A 36 9.59 -4.09 8.16
C ALA A 36 10.94 -3.99 7.41
N PRO A 37 11.52 -2.78 7.29
CA PRO A 37 12.78 -2.60 6.59
C PRO A 37 13.98 -3.15 7.40
N PRO A 38 15.15 -3.31 6.77
CA PRO A 38 16.39 -3.60 7.47
C PRO A 38 16.76 -2.51 8.50
N LEU A 39 17.47 -2.88 9.57
CA LEU A 39 17.85 -1.94 10.64
C LEU A 39 18.84 -0.85 10.20
N ILE A 40 19.48 -1.01 9.04
CA ILE A 40 20.37 -0.01 8.43
C ILE A 40 19.61 1.13 7.72
N ILE A 41 18.27 1.09 7.72
CA ILE A 41 17.44 2.07 7.03
C ILE A 41 17.72 3.49 7.53
N ARG A 42 17.72 4.43 6.60
CA ARG A 42 17.92 5.86 6.84
C ARG A 42 16.59 6.61 6.89
N LYS A 43 16.64 7.81 7.48
CA LYS A 43 15.47 8.70 7.57
C LYS A 43 14.84 8.98 6.21
N ASP A 44 15.64 9.27 5.18
CA ASP A 44 15.14 9.59 3.85
C ASP A 44 14.48 8.40 3.14
N GLU A 45 14.92 7.18 3.45
CA GLU A 45 14.28 5.95 2.98
C GLU A 45 12.92 5.72 3.68
N ILE A 46 12.82 6.05 4.97
CA ILE A 46 11.54 6.05 5.69
C ILE A 46 10.60 7.10 5.10
N ASP A 47 11.08 8.33 4.91
CA ASP A 47 10.29 9.42 4.31
C ASP A 47 9.78 9.04 2.91
N TRP A 48 10.62 8.36 2.11
CA TRP A 48 10.24 7.84 0.81
C TRP A 48 9.16 6.74 0.92
N ALA A 49 9.33 5.77 1.81
CA ALA A 49 8.35 4.69 2.00
C ALA A 49 6.98 5.25 2.43
N ILE A 50 6.95 6.24 3.32
CA ILE A 50 5.72 6.91 3.75
C ILE A 50 5.03 7.60 2.56
N LYS A 51 5.79 8.28 1.69
CA LYS A 51 5.22 8.92 0.48
C LYS A 51 4.59 7.89 -0.47
N ILE A 52 5.22 6.73 -0.64
CA ILE A 52 4.64 5.66 -1.45
C ILE A 52 3.36 5.10 -0.81
N LEU A 53 3.34 4.90 0.50
CA LEU A 53 2.15 4.45 1.24
C LEU A 53 0.99 5.43 1.09
N ASP A 54 1.24 6.72 1.31
CA ASP A 54 0.26 7.80 1.12
C ASP A 54 -0.32 7.79 -0.30
N GLN A 55 0.55 7.66 -1.30
CA GLN A 55 0.13 7.58 -2.70
C GLN A 55 -0.79 6.40 -2.98
N VAL A 56 -0.44 5.18 -2.56
CA VAL A 56 -1.24 3.98 -2.87
C VAL A 56 -2.57 3.94 -2.12
N ILE A 57 -2.61 4.50 -0.90
CA ILE A 57 -3.84 4.66 -0.13
C ILE A 57 -4.76 5.68 -0.82
N THR A 58 -4.24 6.85 -1.19
CA THR A 58 -5.00 7.87 -1.94
C THR A 58 -5.55 7.33 -3.25
N GLU A 59 -4.78 6.52 -3.97
CA GLU A 59 -5.23 5.86 -5.19
C GLU A 59 -6.36 4.84 -4.92
N GLU A 60 -6.33 4.12 -3.78
CA GLU A 60 -7.42 3.20 -3.37
C GLU A 60 -8.69 3.96 -3.00
N GLU A 61 -8.57 5.04 -2.23
CA GLU A 61 -9.69 5.90 -1.84
C GLU A 61 -10.42 6.42 -3.08
N LYS A 62 -9.67 6.96 -4.05
CA LYS A 62 -10.22 7.36 -5.34
C LYS A 62 -10.90 6.22 -6.09
N ALA A 63 -10.33 5.01 -6.04
CA ALA A 63 -10.93 3.83 -6.67
C ALA A 63 -12.22 3.36 -5.94
N MET A 64 -12.36 3.67 -4.65
CA MET A 64 -13.56 3.47 -3.84
C MET A 64 -14.59 4.59 -3.99
N GLY A 65 -14.20 5.74 -4.55
CA GLY A 65 -15.04 6.92 -4.65
C GLY A 65 -15.12 7.73 -3.36
N LEU A 66 -14.06 7.68 -2.54
CA LEU A 66 -13.84 8.50 -1.35
C LEU A 66 -13.01 9.75 -1.67
#